data_AF-A0A950L853-F1
#
_entry.id   AF-A0A950L853-F1
#
_cell.length_a   1.000
_cell.length_b   1.000
_cell.length_c   1.000
_cell.angle_alpha   90.00
_cell.angle_beta   90.00
_cell.angle_gamma   90.00
#
_symmetry.space_group_name_H-M   'P 1'
#
loop_
_entity.id
_entity.type
_entity.pdbx_description
1 polymer ?
#
loop_
_entity_poly.entity_id
_entity_poly.type
_entity_poly.pdbx_seq_one_letter_code
_entity_poly.pdbx_strand_id
1 'polypeptide(L)'
;MKRWMELIMWLELSVACCFGGPIPRVSNDPDFVSVGKRRGYYMISSDSGKWWRWGLVRAPVEEPRMFTHGFGDDAIAIPFDVNGRVAFAPVYIYTIRPENDQRRRLAALVEGVSSQAEVRQIFGRPAIQGSLRGYPIWYYEIQVYNPFEEFPDIHG
;
A
#
# COMPACT_ATOMS: atom_id res chain seq x y z
N MET A 1 -26.26 22.47 36.60
CA MET A 1 -24.86 22.43 36.14
C MET A 1 -24.22 21.04 36.13
N LYS A 2 -24.99 19.93 36.14
CA LYS A 2 -24.45 18.55 36.03
C LYS A 2 -25.16 17.71 34.95
N ARG A 3 -25.60 18.36 33.86
CA ARG A 3 -26.16 17.68 32.65
C ARG A 3 -25.21 17.73 31.44
N TRP A 4 -24.03 18.33 31.60
CA TRP A 4 -23.06 18.54 30.53
C TRP A 4 -21.92 17.52 30.54
N MET A 5 -21.74 16.75 31.62
CA MET A 5 -20.65 15.78 31.74
C MET A 5 -21.00 14.38 31.21
N GLU A 6 -22.28 14.03 31.08
CA GLU A 6 -22.66 12.74 30.47
C GLU A 6 -22.68 12.76 28.94
N LEU A 7 -22.73 13.95 28.32
CA LEU A 7 -22.73 14.07 26.87
C LEU A 7 -21.34 13.93 26.24
N ILE A 8 -20.28 14.04 27.04
CA ILE A 8 -18.89 13.84 26.58
C ILE A 8 -18.52 12.35 26.62
N MET A 9 -19.13 11.56 27.52
CA MET A 9 -18.85 10.14 27.63
C MET A 9 -19.49 9.28 26.52
N TRP A 10 -20.48 9.84 25.80
CA TRP A 10 -21.07 9.24 24.60
C TRP A 10 -20.45 9.76 23.28
N LEU A 11 -19.53 10.73 23.33
CA LEU A 11 -18.87 11.25 22.14
C LEU A 11 -17.51 10.57 21.86
N GLU A 12 -16.90 9.94 22.86
CA GLU A 12 -15.63 9.22 22.73
C GLU A 12 -15.78 7.78 22.20
N LEU A 13 -17.01 7.24 22.13
CA LEU A 13 -17.27 5.91 21.52
C LEU A 13 -17.48 5.95 20.00
N SER A 14 -17.51 7.14 19.38
CA SER A 14 -17.82 7.27 17.94
C SER A 14 -16.59 7.37 17.03
N VAL A 15 -15.38 7.51 17.56
CA VAL A 15 -14.16 7.58 16.73
C VAL A 15 -13.61 6.18 16.40
N ALA A 16 -14.03 5.14 17.11
CA ALA A 16 -13.59 3.77 16.89
C ALA A 16 -14.28 3.05 15.72
N CYS A 17 -15.35 3.61 15.13
CA CYS A 17 -16.17 2.90 14.13
C CYS A 17 -15.95 3.28 12.66
N CYS A 18 -15.08 4.24 12.33
CA CYS A 18 -14.94 4.73 10.95
C CYS A 18 -13.84 4.05 10.11
N PHE A 19 -13.11 3.08 10.65
CA PHE A 19 -11.97 2.46 9.95
C PHE A 19 -12.08 0.93 9.81
N GLY A 20 -13.28 0.37 9.89
CA GLY A 20 -13.53 -1.07 9.73
C GLY A 20 -13.78 -1.55 8.29
N GLY A 21 -13.59 -0.69 7.28
CA GLY A 21 -13.85 -1.01 5.88
C GLY A 21 -12.59 -1.39 5.07
N PRO A 22 -12.76 -2.05 3.90
CA PRO A 22 -11.69 -2.18 2.90
C PRO A 22 -11.10 -0.81 2.57
N ILE A 23 -9.88 -0.74 2.05
CA ILE A 23 -9.32 0.53 1.54
C ILE A 23 -10.35 1.06 0.54
N PRO A 24 -11.01 2.20 0.86
CA PRO A 24 -12.20 2.59 0.13
C PRO A 24 -11.79 2.86 -1.30
N ARG A 25 -12.41 2.17 -2.27
CA ARG A 25 -12.33 2.56 -3.68
C ARG A 25 -13.06 3.89 -3.83
N VAL A 26 -12.41 4.98 -3.43
CA VAL A 26 -12.98 6.31 -3.52
C VAL A 26 -12.97 6.69 -5.01
N SER A 27 -14.17 6.86 -5.56
CA SER A 27 -14.36 7.45 -6.88
C SER A 27 -13.57 8.75 -6.98
N ASN A 28 -12.67 8.87 -7.97
CA ASN A 28 -11.77 10.00 -8.19
C ASN A 28 -10.64 10.22 -7.15
N ASP A 29 -10.20 9.19 -6.43
CA ASP A 29 -8.92 9.32 -5.71
C ASP A 29 -7.77 9.47 -6.73
N PRO A 30 -6.96 10.55 -6.68
CA PRO A 30 -5.86 10.76 -7.61
C PRO A 30 -4.77 9.68 -7.53
N ASP A 31 -4.70 8.96 -6.41
CA ASP A 31 -3.74 7.89 -6.21
C ASP A 31 -4.26 6.54 -6.74
N PHE A 32 -5.52 6.45 -7.17
CA PHE A 32 -6.08 5.23 -7.73
C PHE A 32 -5.81 5.13 -9.24
N VAL A 33 -5.07 4.10 -9.65
CA VAL A 33 -4.80 3.79 -11.05
C VAL A 33 -5.79 2.74 -11.53
N SER A 34 -6.75 3.16 -12.35
CA SER A 34 -7.73 2.26 -12.97
C SER A 34 -7.15 1.60 -14.22
N VAL A 35 -7.15 0.26 -14.26
CA VAL A 35 -6.71 -0.55 -15.41
C VAL A 35 -7.91 -1.31 -16.04
N GLY A 36 -9.09 -1.18 -15.43
CA GLY A 36 -10.32 -1.79 -15.92
C GLY A 36 -11.38 -1.92 -14.81
N LYS A 37 -12.51 -2.57 -15.12
CA LYS A 37 -13.67 -2.67 -14.21
C LYS A 37 -13.32 -3.28 -12.84
N ARG A 38 -12.38 -4.22 -12.81
CA ARG A 38 -11.90 -4.95 -11.60
C ARG A 38 -10.37 -5.01 -11.52
N ARG A 39 -9.70 -4.12 -12.24
CA ARG A 39 -8.24 -4.03 -12.28
C ARG A 39 -7.85 -2.62 -11.90
N GLY A 40 -6.98 -2.52 -10.92
CA GLY A 40 -6.51 -1.25 -10.44
C GLY A 40 -5.77 -1.42 -9.13
N TYR A 41 -4.97 -0.41 -8.82
CA TYR A 41 -4.14 -0.39 -7.64
C TYR A 41 -4.01 1.06 -7.18
N TYR A 42 -3.73 1.24 -5.90
CA TYR A 42 -3.32 2.52 -5.37
C TYR A 42 -1.82 2.70 -5.55
N MET A 43 -1.41 3.92 -5.90
CA MET A 43 -0.02 4.32 -6.02
C MET A 43 0.20 5.54 -5.13
N ILE A 44 0.75 5.32 -3.95
CA ILE A 44 0.95 6.36 -2.93
C ILE A 44 2.43 6.53 -2.64
N SER A 45 2.86 7.77 -2.42
CA SER A 45 4.24 8.04 -2.00
C SER A 45 4.44 7.59 -0.55
N SER A 46 5.65 7.13 -0.21
CA SER A 46 6.12 6.87 1.16
C SER A 46 5.97 8.10 2.07
N ASP A 47 6.10 9.30 1.50
CA ASP A 47 5.97 10.58 2.21
C ASP A 47 4.50 10.98 2.44
N SER A 48 3.57 10.30 1.76
CA SER A 48 2.15 10.58 1.95
C SER A 48 1.68 10.07 3.32
N GLY A 49 0.85 10.83 4.03
CA GLY A 49 0.23 10.31 5.27
C GLY A 49 -0.77 9.15 5.04
N LYS A 50 -1.03 8.73 3.79
CA LYS A 50 -2.06 7.73 3.45
C LYS A 50 -1.70 6.34 3.95
N TRP A 51 -0.46 5.88 3.80
CA TRP A 51 -0.08 4.52 4.21
C TRP A 51 -0.20 4.31 5.73
N TRP A 52 0.17 5.31 6.54
CA TRP A 52 -0.09 5.33 7.98
C TRP A 52 -1.58 5.25 8.31
N ARG A 53 -2.41 6.11 7.70
CA ARG A 53 -3.87 6.12 7.93
C ARG A 53 -4.56 4.82 7.49
N TRP A 54 -4.00 4.12 6.52
CA TRP A 54 -4.51 2.84 6.05
C TRP A 54 -3.95 1.63 6.80
N GLY A 55 -3.11 1.84 7.81
CA GLY A 55 -2.55 0.76 8.63
C GLY A 55 -1.47 -0.05 7.91
N LEU A 56 -0.81 0.52 6.90
CA LEU A 56 0.22 -0.14 6.09
C LEU A 56 1.65 0.07 6.64
N VAL A 57 1.77 0.43 7.92
CA VAL A 57 3.03 0.79 8.61
C VAL A 57 4.09 -0.32 8.61
N ARG A 58 3.69 -1.55 8.32
CA ARG A 58 4.57 -2.73 8.22
C ARG A 58 5.13 -2.94 6.83
N ALA A 59 4.82 -2.09 5.87
CA ALA A 59 5.38 -2.18 4.53
C ALA A 59 6.91 -1.97 4.59
N PRO A 60 7.70 -2.89 4.00
CA PRO A 60 9.16 -2.76 3.98
C PRO A 60 9.55 -1.73 2.91
N VAL A 61 9.52 -0.46 3.29
CA VAL A 61 9.88 0.65 2.41
C VAL A 61 11.19 1.25 2.88
N GLU A 62 12.15 1.40 1.97
CA GLU A 62 13.46 1.97 2.23
C GLU A 62 13.81 2.99 1.14
N GLU A 63 14.14 4.22 1.53
CA GLU A 63 14.52 5.25 0.55
C GLU A 63 15.91 4.96 -0.04
N PRO A 64 16.09 5.16 -1.35
CA PRO A 64 17.40 5.23 -1.97
C PRO A 64 18.31 6.26 -1.31
N ARG A 65 19.55 5.86 -0.97
CA ARG A 65 20.54 6.72 -0.30
C ARG A 65 21.94 6.46 -0.84
N MET A 66 22.85 7.40 -0.63
CA MET A 66 24.26 7.24 -0.98
C MET A 66 24.90 5.98 -0.35
N PHE A 67 24.61 5.69 0.92
CA PHE A 67 25.16 4.52 1.61
C PHE A 67 24.65 3.18 1.06
N THR A 68 23.51 3.20 0.38
CA THR A 68 22.96 2.05 -0.33
C THR A 68 23.27 2.10 -1.83
N HIS A 69 24.22 2.94 -2.27
CA HIS A 69 24.61 3.12 -3.67
C HIS A 69 23.41 3.48 -4.56
N GLY A 70 22.51 4.31 -4.04
CA GLY A 70 21.28 4.70 -4.73
C GLY A 70 20.22 3.60 -4.80
N PHE A 71 20.38 2.47 -4.12
CA PHE A 71 19.33 1.46 -4.02
C PHE A 71 18.40 1.73 -2.84
N GLY A 72 17.11 1.45 -3.04
CA GLY A 72 16.11 1.42 -1.97
C GLY A 72 15.03 0.42 -2.36
N ASP A 73 13.95 0.42 -1.58
CA ASP A 73 12.89 -0.56 -1.71
C ASP A 73 11.52 0.10 -1.63
N ASP A 74 10.75 -0.07 -2.70
CA ASP A 74 9.33 0.18 -2.72
C ASP A 74 8.59 -1.04 -2.17
N ALA A 75 7.33 -0.85 -1.77
CA ALA A 75 6.52 -1.96 -1.25
C ALA A 75 5.17 -2.06 -1.97
N ILE A 76 4.70 -3.29 -2.17
CA ILE A 76 3.29 -3.54 -2.51
C ILE A 76 2.61 -4.33 -1.40
N ALA A 77 1.48 -3.80 -0.94
CA ALA A 77 0.60 -4.45 0.02
C ALA A 77 -0.60 -5.06 -0.71
N ILE A 78 -0.74 -6.38 -0.63
CA ILE A 78 -1.77 -7.16 -1.33
C ILE A 78 -2.69 -7.82 -0.31
N PRO A 79 -3.95 -7.37 -0.22
CA PRO A 79 -4.95 -7.94 0.69
C PRO A 79 -5.63 -9.16 0.07
N PHE A 80 -5.94 -10.17 0.88
CA PHE A 80 -6.62 -11.38 0.46
C PHE A 80 -7.92 -11.62 1.21
N ASP A 81 -8.90 -12.23 0.54
CA ASP A 81 -10.14 -12.69 1.14
C ASP A 81 -9.96 -14.07 1.79
N VAL A 82 -11.03 -14.59 2.38
CA VAL A 82 -11.06 -15.91 3.02
C VAL A 82 -10.79 -17.07 2.05
N ASN A 83 -10.94 -16.85 0.74
CA ASN A 83 -10.66 -17.83 -0.31
C ASN A 83 -9.24 -17.68 -0.88
N GLY A 84 -8.42 -16.78 -0.33
CA GLY A 84 -7.07 -16.50 -0.81
C GLY A 84 -7.04 -15.78 -2.15
N ARG A 85 -8.07 -14.99 -2.48
CA ARG A 85 -8.09 -14.12 -3.67
C ARG A 85 -7.87 -12.66 -3.28
N VAL A 86 -7.34 -11.85 -4.19
CA VAL A 86 -7.14 -10.42 -3.96
C VAL A 86 -8.47 -9.78 -3.55
N ALA A 87 -8.56 -9.28 -2.31
CA ALA A 87 -9.83 -8.83 -1.73
C ALA A 87 -10.29 -7.48 -2.27
N PHE A 88 -9.35 -6.54 -2.39
CA PHE A 88 -9.55 -5.18 -2.88
C PHE A 88 -8.26 -4.68 -3.54
N ALA A 89 -8.31 -3.49 -4.14
CA ALA A 89 -7.19 -2.88 -4.85
C ALA A 89 -5.87 -2.93 -4.03
N PRO A 90 -4.81 -3.55 -4.56
CA PRO A 90 -3.48 -3.53 -3.95
C PRO A 90 -2.95 -2.10 -3.79
N VAL A 91 -2.02 -1.90 -2.86
CA VAL A 91 -1.41 -0.59 -2.61
C VAL A 91 0.08 -0.67 -2.86
N TYR A 92 0.54 0.04 -3.89
CA TYR A 92 1.95 0.30 -4.16
C TYR A 92 2.39 1.57 -3.42
N ILE A 93 3.38 1.43 -2.56
CA ILE A 93 4.00 2.50 -1.77
C ILE A 93 5.36 2.75 -2.38
N TYR A 94 5.53 3.93 -2.95
CA TYR A 94 6.71 4.28 -3.72
C TYR A 94 7.57 5.34 -3.02
N THR A 95 8.87 5.13 -3.02
CA THR A 95 9.88 6.13 -2.69
C THR A 95 10.19 6.95 -3.94
N ILE A 96 10.25 6.29 -5.10
CA ILE A 96 10.46 6.90 -6.42
C ILE A 96 9.36 6.44 -7.36
N ARG A 97 8.87 7.33 -8.22
CA ARG A 97 7.78 6.97 -9.13
C ARG A 97 8.16 5.74 -9.98
N PRO A 98 7.29 4.71 -10.04
CA PRO A 98 7.64 3.45 -10.67
C PRO A 98 7.75 3.56 -12.19
N GLU A 99 8.67 2.76 -12.73
CA GLU A 99 8.89 2.58 -14.16
C GLU A 99 7.75 1.76 -14.81
N ASN A 100 7.73 1.73 -16.14
CA ASN A 100 6.66 1.06 -16.91
C ASN A 100 6.53 -0.43 -16.60
N ASP A 101 7.62 -1.12 -16.29
CA ASP A 101 7.64 -2.56 -16.06
C ASP A 101 7.01 -2.95 -14.72
N GLN A 102 7.25 -2.17 -13.68
CA GLN A 102 6.58 -2.30 -12.39
C GLN A 102 5.07 -2.05 -12.54
N ARG A 103 4.68 -1.00 -13.29
CA ARG A 103 3.27 -0.72 -13.58
C ARG A 103 2.58 -1.88 -14.29
N ARG A 104 3.26 -2.59 -15.21
CA ARG A 104 2.72 -3.79 -15.87
C ARG A 104 2.44 -4.92 -14.89
N ARG A 105 3.34 -5.19 -13.94
CA ARG A 105 3.14 -6.21 -12.89
C ARG A 105 1.97 -5.85 -11.97
N LEU A 106 1.85 -4.57 -11.59
CA LEU A 106 0.73 -4.06 -10.79
C LEU A 106 -0.62 -4.18 -11.52
N ALA A 107 -0.63 -3.88 -12.82
CA ALA A 107 -1.79 -3.97 -13.68
C ALA A 107 -2.32 -5.40 -13.92
N ALA A 108 -1.51 -6.42 -13.66
CA ALA A 108 -1.88 -7.83 -13.87
C ALA A 108 -2.87 -8.36 -12.82
N LEU A 109 -2.95 -7.71 -11.65
CA LEU A 109 -3.80 -8.15 -10.55
C LEU A 109 -5.28 -7.83 -10.81
N VAL A 110 -6.14 -8.81 -10.55
CA VAL A 110 -7.59 -8.72 -10.74
C VAL A 110 -8.31 -8.94 -9.41
N GLU A 111 -9.02 -7.93 -8.94
CA GLU A 111 -9.77 -7.96 -7.69
C GLU A 111 -10.84 -9.06 -7.70
N GLY A 112 -10.87 -9.89 -6.67
CA GLY A 112 -11.75 -11.03 -6.44
C GLY A 112 -11.52 -12.22 -7.39
N VAL A 113 -10.46 -12.17 -8.21
CA VAL A 113 -10.10 -13.22 -9.16
C VAL A 113 -8.69 -13.73 -8.88
N SER A 114 -7.70 -12.82 -8.80
CA SER A 114 -6.30 -13.22 -8.66
C SER A 114 -6.05 -13.97 -7.37
N SER A 115 -5.49 -15.16 -7.46
CA SER A 115 -5.24 -16.01 -6.29
C SER A 115 -3.88 -15.75 -5.64
N GLN A 116 -3.70 -16.17 -4.39
CA GLN A 116 -2.39 -16.18 -3.73
C GLN A 116 -1.30 -16.91 -4.52
N ALA A 117 -1.65 -17.97 -5.25
CA ALA A 117 -0.72 -18.71 -6.09
C ALA A 117 -0.26 -17.87 -7.30
N GLU A 118 -1.18 -17.19 -7.97
CA GLU A 118 -0.86 -16.26 -9.08
C GLU A 118 -0.04 -15.06 -8.59
N VAL A 119 -0.39 -14.49 -7.44
CA VAL A 119 0.38 -13.40 -6.83
C VAL A 119 1.81 -13.85 -6.54
N ARG A 120 2.01 -15.08 -6.04
CA ARG A 120 3.36 -15.65 -5.85
C ARG A 120 4.11 -15.88 -7.16
N GLN A 121 3.42 -16.21 -8.24
CA GLN A 121 4.07 -16.31 -9.56
C GLN A 121 4.55 -14.95 -10.06
N ILE A 122 3.82 -13.87 -9.76
CA ILE A 122 4.16 -12.51 -10.22
C ILE A 122 5.24 -11.86 -9.34
N PHE A 123 5.14 -12.02 -8.01
CA PHE A 123 5.97 -11.29 -7.04
C PHE A 123 6.94 -12.18 -6.24
N GLY A 124 6.85 -13.50 -6.36
CA GLY A 124 7.68 -14.43 -5.60
C GLY A 124 7.16 -14.66 -4.18
N ARG A 125 8.06 -14.68 -3.20
CA ARG A 125 7.72 -14.87 -1.77
C ARG A 125 7.47 -13.51 -1.12
N PRO A 126 6.42 -13.39 -0.27
CA PRO A 126 6.18 -12.15 0.45
C PRO A 126 7.29 -11.93 1.48
N ALA A 127 7.74 -10.68 1.62
CA ALA A 127 8.72 -10.27 2.62
C ALA A 127 8.07 -10.29 4.02
N ILE A 128 6.84 -9.78 4.12
CA ILE A 128 6.08 -9.73 5.38
C ILE A 128 4.67 -10.24 5.14
N GLN A 129 4.18 -11.05 6.07
CA GLN A 129 2.77 -11.45 6.12
C GLN A 129 2.13 -10.87 7.39
N GLY A 130 0.89 -10.42 7.28
CA GLY A 130 0.17 -9.81 8.38
C GLY A 130 -1.34 -9.87 8.20
N SER A 131 -2.04 -9.07 9.01
CA SER A 131 -3.47 -8.85 8.90
C SER A 131 -3.73 -7.35 8.91
N LEU A 132 -4.63 -6.90 8.03
CA LEU A 132 -5.11 -5.54 7.97
C LEU A 132 -6.63 -5.56 8.04
N ARG A 133 -7.20 -5.04 9.13
CA ARG A 133 -8.66 -4.93 9.32
C ARG A 133 -9.40 -6.27 9.09
N GLY A 134 -8.79 -7.38 9.52
CA GLY A 134 -9.35 -8.73 9.36
C GLY A 134 -9.01 -9.43 8.04
N TYR A 135 -8.35 -8.77 7.09
CA TYR A 135 -7.89 -9.37 5.84
C TYR A 135 -6.43 -9.80 5.97
N PRO A 136 -6.07 -11.05 5.63
CA PRO A 136 -4.68 -11.41 5.41
C PRO A 136 -4.04 -10.47 4.38
N ILE A 137 -2.88 -9.91 4.72
CA ILE A 137 -2.15 -9.01 3.82
C ILE A 137 -0.73 -9.50 3.64
N TRP A 138 -0.27 -9.51 2.41
CA TRP A 138 1.12 -9.82 2.07
C TRP A 138 1.81 -8.57 1.55
N TYR A 139 2.99 -8.32 2.07
CA TYR A 139 3.86 -7.25 1.61
C TYR A 139 4.99 -7.86 0.79
N TYR A 140 5.25 -7.25 -0.35
CA TYR A 140 6.38 -7.59 -1.20
C TYR A 140 7.26 -6.36 -1.36
N GLU A 141 8.56 -6.61 -1.35
CA GLU A 141 9.62 -5.64 -1.52
C GLU A 141 9.99 -5.58 -3.01
N ILE A 142 10.15 -4.37 -3.52
CA ILE A 142 10.45 -4.09 -4.93
C ILE A 142 11.63 -3.13 -4.94
N GLN A 143 12.82 -3.67 -5.20
CA GLN A 143 14.02 -2.86 -5.29
C GLN A 143 13.89 -1.80 -6.39
N VAL A 144 14.30 -0.59 -6.04
CA VAL A 144 14.37 0.59 -6.90
C VAL A 144 15.76 1.20 -6.85
N TYR A 145 16.11 1.92 -7.89
CA TYR A 145 17.43 2.53 -8.04
C TYR A 145 17.31 4.01 -8.43
N ASN A 146 18.05 4.85 -7.72
CA ASN A 146 18.17 6.29 -7.93
C ASN A 146 19.63 6.68 -8.20
N PRO A 147 20.00 6.97 -9.46
CA PRO A 147 21.37 7.35 -9.78
C PRO A 147 21.80 8.67 -9.15
N PHE A 148 20.86 9.55 -8.80
CA PHE A 148 21.18 10.83 -8.16
C PHE A 148 21.68 10.68 -6.72
N GLU A 149 21.32 9.59 -6.05
CA GLU A 149 21.77 9.28 -4.70
C GLU A 149 23.13 8.57 -4.69
N GLU A 150 23.48 7.85 -5.77
CA GLU A 150 24.81 7.26 -5.92
C GLU A 150 25.88 8.33 -6.20
N PHE A 151 25.51 9.38 -6.94
CA PHE A 151 26.43 10.43 -7.39
C PHE A 151 25.92 11.85 -7.06
N PRO A 152 25.84 12.24 -5.78
CA PRO A 152 25.28 13.53 -5.39
C PRO A 152 26.09 14.74 -5.91
N ASP A 153 27.40 14.56 -6.11
CA ASP A 153 28.33 15.66 -6.39
C ASP A 153 28.48 16.02 -7.88
N ILE A 154 27.88 15.26 -8.80
CA ILE A 154 28.05 15.46 -10.26
C ILE A 154 27.03 16.48 -10.83
N HIS A 155 26.11 16.97 -9.99
CA HIS A 155 25.03 17.88 -10.40
C HIS A 155 24.98 19.21 -9.60
N GLY A 156 26.04 19.53 -8.86
CA GLY A 156 26.24 20.80 -8.15
C GLY A 156 27.00 21.85 -8.95
#